data_AF-A0A0C2ZV62-F1
#
_entry.id   AF-A0A0C2ZV62-F1
#
_cell.length_a   1.000
_cell.length_b   1.000
_cell.length_c   1.000
_cell.angle_alpha   90.00
_cell.angle_beta   90.00
_cell.angle_gamma   90.00
#
_symmetry.space_group_name_H-M   'P 1'
#
loop_
_entity.id
_entity.type
_entity.pdbx_description
1 polymer ?
#
loop_
_entity_poly.entity_id
_entity_poly.type
_entity_poly.pdbx_seq_one_letter_code
_entity_poly.pdbx_strand_id
1 'polypeptide(L)'
;QNQWCWWSEEIIPALVKPYMYYLEVSQSLCVVVETQVDSSSQCCSCAVHRLNVCCLFFDCLENMELTCCVCTPAPVQLMKHGLFA
;
A
#
# COMPACT_ATOMS: atom_id res chain seq x y z
N GLN A 1 7.77 -21.73 6.09
CA GLN A 1 7.77 -20.92 4.87
C GLN A 1 8.92 -19.93 4.98
N ASN A 2 9.80 -19.86 3.97
CA ASN A 2 10.90 -18.92 3.98
C ASN A 2 10.39 -17.54 3.54
N GLN A 3 10.39 -16.57 4.47
CA GLN A 3 9.96 -15.21 4.19
C GLN A 3 10.74 -14.60 3.01
N TRP A 4 12.02 -14.92 2.88
CA TRP A 4 12.85 -14.45 1.78
C TRP A 4 12.29 -14.81 0.41
N CYS A 5 11.93 -16.08 0.17
CA CYS A 5 11.40 -16.51 -1.12
C CYS A 5 10.09 -15.78 -1.45
N TRP A 6 9.20 -15.65 -0.47
CA TRP A 6 7.92 -14.95 -0.67
C TRP A 6 8.13 -13.46 -0.98
N TRP A 7 9.06 -12.80 -0.29
CA TRP A 7 9.41 -11.41 -0.57
C TRP A 7 10.03 -11.24 -1.96
N SER A 8 10.97 -12.11 -2.35
CA SER A 8 11.68 -11.99 -3.62
C SER A 8 10.84 -12.37 -4.84
N GLU A 9 10.00 -13.40 -4.71
CA GLU A 9 9.28 -13.99 -5.85
C GLU A 9 7.88 -13.39 -6.02
N GLU A 10 7.22 -13.00 -4.93
CA GLU A 10 5.83 -12.55 -4.97
C GLU A 10 5.70 -11.06 -4.66
N ILE A 11 6.19 -10.60 -3.50
CA ILE A 11 5.89 -9.25 -3.02
C ILE A 11 6.66 -8.18 -3.78
N ILE A 12 8.00 -8.24 -3.84
CA ILE A 12 8.80 -7.19 -4.50
C ILE A 12 8.37 -7.00 -5.96
N PRO A 13 8.17 -8.05 -6.78
CA PRO A 13 7.64 -7.90 -8.13
C PRO A 13 6.26 -7.23 -8.17
N ALA A 14 5.36 -7.58 -7.25
CA ALA A 14 4.03 -6.99 -7.16
C ALA A 14 4.04 -5.50 -6.76
N LEU A 15 5.11 -5.02 -6.09
CA LEU A 15 5.27 -3.62 -5.69
C LEU A 15 5.74 -2.71 -6.82
N VAL A 16 6.41 -3.23 -7.85
CA VAL A 16 7.04 -2.41 -8.91
C VAL A 16 6.01 -1.53 -9.61
N LYS A 17 4.89 -2.11 -10.06
CA LYS A 17 3.86 -1.35 -10.79
C LYS A 17 3.16 -0.30 -9.90
N PRO A 18 2.70 -0.62 -8.67
CA PRO A 18 2.21 0.38 -7.72
C PRO A 18 3.21 1.49 -7.43
N TYR A 19 4.48 1.16 -7.27
CA TYR A 19 5.55 2.13 -7.01
C TYR A 19 5.74 3.10 -8.19
N MET A 20 5.82 2.57 -9.42
CA MET A 20 5.97 3.40 -10.62
C MET A 20 4.76 4.33 -10.81
N TYR A 21 3.55 3.83 -10.57
CA TYR A 21 2.34 4.65 -10.59
C TYR A 21 2.41 5.76 -9.53
N TYR A 22 2.80 5.40 -8.30
CA TYR A 22 2.94 6.37 -7.21
C TYR A 22 3.97 7.46 -7.53
N LEU A 23 5.12 7.09 -8.12
CA LEU A 23 6.13 8.06 -8.56
C LEU A 23 5.58 9.02 -9.63
N GLU A 24 4.79 8.52 -10.58
CA GLU A 24 4.18 9.35 -11.61
C GLU A 24 3.22 10.38 -10.99
N VAL A 25 2.29 9.93 -10.15
CA VAL A 25 1.27 10.82 -9.55
C VAL A 25 1.85 11.79 -8.51
N SER A 26 2.90 11.39 -7.79
CA SER A 26 3.63 12.24 -6.83
C SER A 26 4.62 13.19 -7.49
N GLN A 27 4.75 13.16 -8.82
CA GLN A 27 5.77 13.90 -9.57
C GLN A 27 7.18 13.64 -9.01
N SER A 28 7.55 12.37 -8.92
CA SER A 28 8.81 11.92 -8.29
C SER A 28 8.95 12.40 -6.85
N LEU A 29 7.89 12.23 -6.05
CA LEU A 29 7.83 12.58 -4.63
C LEU A 29 7.90 14.10 -4.33
N CYS A 30 7.74 14.95 -5.35
CA CYS A 30 7.71 16.41 -5.15
C CYS A 30 6.37 16.90 -4.60
N VAL A 31 5.29 16.15 -4.80
CA VAL A 31 3.94 16.52 -4.37
C VAL A 31 3.35 15.43 -3.49
N VAL A 32 2.66 15.84 -2.42
CA VAL A 32 1.89 14.95 -1.57
C VAL A 32 0.70 14.43 -2.37
N VAL A 33 0.65 13.12 -2.56
CA VAL A 33 -0.51 12.45 -3.16
C VAL A 33 -1.52 12.26 -2.04
N GLU A 34 -2.66 12.93 -2.14
CA GLU A 34 -3.77 12.66 -1.23
C GLU A 34 -4.17 11.20 -1.35
N THR A 35 -3.98 10.48 -0.27
CA THR A 35 -4.33 9.08 -0.15
C THR A 35 -5.84 8.97 -0.08
N GLN A 36 -6.48 8.88 -1.25
CA GLN A 36 -7.87 8.48 -1.32
C GLN A 36 -7.98 7.12 -0.63
N VAL A 37 -8.64 7.08 0.53
CA VAL A 37 -9.01 5.83 1.18
C VAL A 37 -9.95 5.16 0.19
N ASP A 38 -9.42 4.24 -0.61
CA ASP A 38 -10.20 3.43 -1.53
C ASP A 38 -11.19 2.63 -0.69
N SER A 39 -12.35 3.26 -0.41
CA SER A 39 -13.42 2.74 0.43
C SER A 39 -14.09 1.53 -0.22
N SER A 40 -13.71 1.24 -1.45
CA SER A 40 -14.19 0.11 -2.22
C SER A 40 -13.16 -0.20 -3.31
N SER A 41 -12.00 -0.75 -2.94
CA SER A 41 -11.44 -1.74 -3.84
C SER A 41 -12.44 -2.90 -3.85
N GLN A 42 -13.35 -2.85 -4.82
CA GLN A 42 -14.31 -3.89 -5.14
C GLN A 42 -13.55 -5.08 -5.72
N CYS A 43 -12.45 -5.48 -5.08
CA CYS A 43 -11.76 -6.68 -5.44
C CYS A 43 -12.41 -7.81 -4.69
N CYS A 44 -13.12 -8.59 -5.48
CA CYS A 44 -13.16 -10.04 -5.39
C CYS A 44 -13.81 -10.60 -4.11
N SER A 45 -14.48 -11.75 -4.19
CA SER A 45 -15.19 -12.38 -3.07
C SER A 45 -14.26 -12.99 -2.01
N CYS A 46 -13.06 -12.42 -1.86
CA CYS A 46 -12.02 -12.87 -0.96
C CYS A 46 -12.24 -12.36 0.47
N ALA A 47 -11.65 -13.06 1.44
CA ALA A 47 -11.65 -12.62 2.83
C ALA A 47 -10.90 -11.28 2.96
N VAL A 48 -11.62 -10.28 3.46
CA VAL A 48 -11.11 -8.93 3.68
C VAL A 48 -10.55 -8.83 5.09
N HIS A 49 -9.36 -8.24 5.20
CA HIS A 49 -8.70 -7.94 6.46
C HIS A 49 -8.52 -6.43 6.57
N ARG A 50 -8.78 -5.87 7.75
CA ARG A 50 -8.57 -4.46 8.04
C ARG A 50 -7.28 -4.29 8.83
N LEU A 51 -6.43 -3.38 8.38
CA LEU A 51 -5.16 -3.08 9.00
C LEU A 51 -5.15 -1.61 9.42
N ASN A 52 -5.10 -1.36 10.73
CA ASN A 52 -4.93 -0.01 11.25
C ASN A 52 -3.43 0.34 11.25
N VAL A 53 -3.09 1.42 10.55
CA VAL A 53 -1.73 1.92 10.40
C VAL A 53 -1.66 3.30 11.03
N CYS A 54 -0.73 3.47 11.97
CA CYS A 54 -0.41 4.77 12.54
C CYS A 54 0.75 5.36 11.73
N CYS A 55 0.47 6.46 11.04
CA CYS A 55 1.42 7.21 10.22
C CYS A 55 1.94 8.39 11.02
N LEU A 56 3.26 8.51 11.06
CA LEU A 56 3.95 9.62 11.72
C LEU A 56 4.49 10.53 10.61
N PHE A 57 3.80 11.63 10.39
CA PHE A 57 4.21 12.67 9.45
C PHE A 57 5.05 13.72 10.18
N PHE A 58 5.59 14.68 9.43
CA PHE A 58 6.44 15.72 10.00
C PHE A 58 5.70 16.62 11.01
N ASP A 59 4.43 16.90 10.76
CA ASP A 59 3.59 17.85 11.48
C ASP A 59 2.42 17.21 12.25
N CYS A 60 2.10 15.95 11.97
CA CYS A 60 0.99 15.25 12.59
C CYS A 60 1.22 13.73 12.75
N LEU A 61 0.36 13.12 13.57
CA LEU A 61 0.21 11.68 13.68
C LEU A 61 -1.21 11.33 13.23
N GLU A 62 -1.32 10.43 12.26
CA GLU A 62 -2.59 10.07 11.63
C GLU A 62 -2.81 8.56 11.68
N ASN A 63 -4.03 8.14 12.03
CA ASN A 63 -4.42 6.73 11.95
C ASN A 63 -5.21 6.49 10.67
N MET A 64 -4.80 5.49 9.91
CA MET A 64 -5.42 5.08 8.66
C MET A 64 -5.86 3.62 8.73
N GLU A 65 -7.08 3.31 8.30
CA GLU A 65 -7.52 1.92 8.10
C GLU A 65 -7.27 1.51 6.64
N LEU A 66 -6.44 0.51 6.42
CA LEU A 66 -6.21 -0.11 5.12
C LEU A 66 -7.03 -1.38 4.99
N THR A 67 -7.67 -1.54 3.83
CA THR A 67 -8.38 -2.76 3.48
C THR A 67 -7.48 -3.66 2.64
N CYS A 68 -7.16 -4.84 3.16
CA CYS A 68 -6.25 -5.80 2.53
C CYS A 68 -6.99 -7.10 2.20
N CYS A 69 -6.54 -7.78 1.15
CA CYS A 69 -6.98 -9.13 0.83
C CYS A 69 -5.85 -9.90 0.15
N VAL A 70 -6.10 -11.15 -0.23
CA VAL A 70 -5.09 -11.97 -0.95
C VAL A 70 -4.68 -11.35 -2.29
N CYS A 71 -5.56 -10.59 -2.94
CA CYS A 71 -5.28 -9.95 -4.23
C CYS A 71 -4.58 -8.59 -4.08
N THR A 72 -4.77 -7.94 -2.94
CA THR A 72 -4.08 -6.69 -2.59
C THR A 72 -3.53 -6.83 -1.17
N PRO A 73 -2.36 -7.48 -1.02
CA PRO A 73 -1.78 -7.71 0.29
C PRO A 73 -1.30 -6.38 0.90
N ALA A 74 -1.09 -6.37 2.22
CA ALA A 74 -0.73 -5.16 2.97
C ALA A 74 0.45 -4.38 2.37
N PRO A 75 1.56 -4.99 1.92
CA PRO A 75 2.65 -4.27 1.27
C PRO A 75 2.20 -3.46 0.04
N VAL A 76 1.30 -4.03 -0.77
CA VAL A 76 0.79 -3.37 -1.97
C VAL A 76 -0.13 -2.20 -1.60
N GLN A 77 -0.98 -2.38 -0.60
CA GLN A 77 -1.82 -1.29 -0.09
C GLN A 77 -0.95 -0.16 0.50
N LEU A 78 0.03 -0.47 1.33
CA LEU A 78 0.96 0.52 1.87
C LEU A 78 1.71 1.27 0.74
N MET A 79 2.18 0.57 -0.29
CA MET A 79 2.90 1.19 -1.41
C MET A 79 2.03 2.15 -2.22
N LYS A 80 0.79 1.77 -2.52
CA LYS A 80 -0.18 2.66 -3.20
C LYS A 80 -0.42 3.95 -2.43
N HIS A 81 -0.29 3.87 -1.11
CA HIS A 81 -0.49 4.97 -0.18
C HIS A 81 0.80 5.76 0.12
N GLY A 82 1.95 5.38 -0.46
CA GLY A 82 3.24 6.01 -0.17
C GLY A 82 3.78 5.72 1.24
N LEU A 83 3.27 4.68 1.90
CA LEU A 83 3.58 4.30 3.28
C LEU A 83 4.52 3.09 3.35
N PHE A 84 5.25 2.81 2.27
CA PHE A 84 6.13 1.64 2.15
C PHE A 84 7.56 2.11 1.83
N ALA A 85 8.50 1.78 2.71
CA ALA A 85 9.91 2.17 2.64
C ALA A 85 10.83 0.98 2.84
#